data_AF-A0A4Z1QYX8-F1
#
_entry.id   AF-A0A4Z1QYX8-F1
#
_cell.length_a   1.000
_cell.length_b   1.000
_cell.length_c   1.000
_cell.angle_alpha   90.00
_cell.angle_beta   90.00
_cell.angle_gamma   90.00
#
_symmetry.space_group_name_H-M   'P 1'
#
loop_
_entity.id
_entity.type
_entity.pdbx_description
1 polymer ?
#
loop_
_entity_poly.entity_id
_entity_poly.type
_entity_poly.pdbx_seq_one_letter_code
_entity_poly.pdbx_strand_id
1 'polypeptide(L)'
;MSGPFLPERAAQPLDLFEQMVEGGSGWEELESLFRPHLQAAPLQPQESVARFMYGLYHTQQGRAMFEWLMDITLRMPLRATGQTIEQTALNTATRQGINGVGEAMLAAIKHGESLVEKSHNQNGAGS
;
A
#
# COMPACT_ATOMS: atom_id res chain seq x y z
N MET A 1 20.35 9.99 -24.29
CA MET A 1 19.69 8.87 -25.01
C MET A 1 19.20 7.89 -23.97
N SER A 2 18.11 8.23 -23.27
CA SER A 2 17.42 7.32 -22.35
C SER A 2 16.61 6.33 -23.17
N GLY A 3 16.90 5.03 -23.02
CA GLY A 3 16.06 3.97 -23.57
C GLY A 3 14.65 4.00 -22.97
N PRO A 4 13.71 3.23 -23.52
CA PRO A 4 12.33 3.21 -23.02
C PRO A 4 12.32 2.84 -21.53
N PHE A 5 11.79 3.74 -20.69
CA PHE A 5 11.51 3.47 -19.30
C PHE A 5 10.41 2.40 -19.26
N LEU A 6 10.79 1.17 -18.94
CA LEU A 6 9.83 0.12 -18.62
C LEU A 6 9.47 0.30 -17.13
N PRO A 7 8.25 0.76 -16.80
CA PRO A 7 7.86 0.89 -15.40
C PRO A 7 7.85 -0.50 -14.77
N GLU A 8 8.72 -0.73 -13.79
CA GLU A 8 8.79 -2.00 -13.04
C GLU A 8 7.52 -2.23 -12.18
N ARG A 9 6.64 -1.22 -12.07
CA ARG A 9 5.46 -1.22 -11.22
C ARG A 9 4.21 -1.50 -12.06
N ALA A 10 3.37 -2.44 -11.61
CA ALA A 10 2.07 -2.74 -12.22
C ALA A 10 0.99 -1.65 -11.98
N ALA A 11 1.27 -0.69 -11.10
CA ALA A 11 0.37 0.38 -10.67
C ALA A 11 0.85 1.76 -11.13
N GLN A 12 -0.11 2.67 -11.34
CA GLN A 12 0.10 3.98 -11.95
C GLN A 12 1.06 4.87 -11.14
N PRO A 13 2.04 5.55 -11.77
CA PRO A 13 3.02 6.39 -11.10
C PRO A 13 2.39 7.55 -10.33
N LEU A 14 3.03 7.96 -9.23
CA LEU A 14 2.55 9.04 -8.36
C LEU A 14 2.50 10.38 -9.09
N ASP A 15 3.43 10.64 -10.01
CA ASP A 15 3.46 11.85 -10.83
C ASP A 15 2.14 12.07 -11.59
N LEU A 16 1.46 11.00 -12.03
CA LEU A 16 0.15 11.11 -12.68
C LEU A 16 -0.95 11.49 -11.69
N PHE A 17 -0.86 11.03 -10.43
CA PHE A 17 -1.79 11.43 -9.38
C PHE A 17 -1.56 12.88 -8.91
N GLU A 18 -0.30 13.29 -8.78
CA GLU A 18 0.09 14.66 -8.39
C GLU A 18 -0.33 15.66 -9.47
N GLN A 19 -0.12 15.34 -10.75
CA GLN A 19 -0.58 16.16 -11.87
C GLN A 19 -2.10 16.34 -11.92
N MET A 20 -2.90 15.37 -11.46
CA MET A 20 -4.36 15.55 -11.35
C MET A 20 -4.75 16.48 -10.20
N VAL A 21 -4.07 16.39 -9.05
CA VAL A 21 -4.32 17.26 -7.89
C VAL A 21 -4.02 18.72 -8.25
N GLU A 22 -2.98 18.95 -9.06
CA GLU A 22 -2.57 20.28 -9.50
C GLU A 22 -3.30 20.76 -10.77
N GLY A 23 -3.68 19.84 -11.66
CA GLY A 23 -4.19 20.14 -13.00
C GLY A 23 -5.71 20.37 -13.08
N GLY A 24 -6.48 20.00 -12.06
CA GLY A 24 -7.93 20.21 -12.02
C GLY A 24 -8.71 19.44 -13.10
N SER A 25 -8.06 18.50 -13.78
CA SER A 25 -8.69 17.62 -14.75
C SER A 25 -9.62 16.64 -14.01
N GLY A 26 -10.90 16.69 -14.37
CA GLY A 26 -11.99 16.12 -13.59
C GLY A 26 -12.11 14.59 -13.65
N TRP A 27 -13.25 14.11 -13.18
CA TRP A 27 -13.61 12.68 -13.03
C TRP A 27 -13.43 11.79 -14.28
N GLU A 28 -13.36 12.36 -15.48
CA GLU A 28 -13.20 11.60 -16.74
C GLU A 28 -11.80 10.97 -16.90
N GLU A 29 -10.74 11.61 -16.40
CA GLU A 29 -9.38 11.04 -16.46
C GLU A 29 -9.21 9.88 -15.46
N LEU A 30 -9.93 9.94 -14.34
CA LEU A 30 -9.98 8.89 -13.32
C LEU A 30 -10.53 7.57 -13.87
N GLU A 31 -11.57 7.59 -14.70
CA GLU A 31 -12.16 6.37 -15.27
C GLU A 31 -11.16 5.56 -16.12
N SER A 32 -10.24 6.25 -16.79
CA SER A 32 -9.21 5.60 -17.61
C SER A 32 -8.18 4.85 -16.76
N LEU A 33 -7.88 5.38 -15.56
CA LEU A 33 -6.90 4.84 -14.62
C LEU A 33 -7.49 3.72 -13.74
N PHE A 34 -8.81 3.72 -13.52
CA PHE A 34 -9.52 2.66 -12.78
C PHE A 34 -9.83 1.41 -13.60
N ARG A 35 -9.40 1.35 -14.87
CA ARG A 35 -9.58 0.14 -15.69
C ARG A 35 -8.95 -1.06 -14.97
N PRO A 36 -9.74 -2.11 -14.65
CA PRO A 36 -9.26 -3.19 -13.80
C PRO A 36 -8.12 -3.95 -14.48
N HIS A 37 -6.95 -3.91 -13.86
CA HIS A 37 -5.83 -4.79 -14.20
C HIS A 37 -6.04 -6.09 -13.44
N LEU A 38 -6.51 -7.13 -14.15
CA LEU A 38 -6.87 -8.45 -13.59
C LEU A 38 -5.64 -9.31 -13.24
N GLN A 39 -4.66 -8.75 -12.52
CA GLN A 39 -3.61 -9.55 -11.91
C GLN A 39 -3.95 -9.82 -10.45
N ALA A 40 -4.36 -11.06 -10.18
CA ALA A 40 -4.56 -11.60 -8.83
C ALA A 40 -3.22 -11.87 -8.13
N ALA A 41 -2.31 -10.91 -8.17
CA ALA A 41 -1.09 -10.96 -7.38
C ALA A 41 -1.42 -10.49 -5.95
N PRO A 42 -0.76 -11.05 -4.91
CA PRO A 42 -0.76 -10.43 -3.59
C PRO A 42 -0.42 -8.95 -3.73
N LEU A 43 -1.11 -8.07 -3.00
CA LEU A 43 -0.84 -6.62 -2.98
C LEU A 43 0.46 -6.30 -2.22
N GLN A 44 1.55 -6.94 -2.62
CA GLN A 44 2.88 -6.74 -2.09
C GLN A 44 3.58 -5.69 -2.95
N PRO A 45 4.27 -4.72 -2.32
CA PRO A 45 5.10 -3.81 -3.08
C PRO A 45 6.33 -4.56 -3.61
N GLN A 46 7.05 -3.92 -4.52
CA GLN A 46 8.34 -4.43 -4.99
C GLN A 46 9.30 -4.66 -3.81
N GLU A 47 10.24 -5.60 -3.97
CA GLU A 47 11.20 -5.96 -2.92
C GLU A 47 12.01 -4.77 -2.37
N SER A 48 12.41 -3.84 -3.25
CA SER A 48 13.14 -2.62 -2.87
C SER A 48 12.32 -1.76 -1.89
N VAL A 49 11.04 -1.57 -2.20
CA VAL A 49 10.10 -0.82 -1.38
C VAL A 49 9.81 -1.56 -0.08
N ALA A 50 9.61 -2.89 -0.12
CA ALA A 50 9.39 -3.69 1.09
C ALA A 50 10.58 -3.60 2.06
N ARG A 51 11.82 -3.72 1.56
CA ARG A 51 13.05 -3.54 2.36
C ARG A 51 13.16 -2.12 2.92
N PHE A 52 12.80 -1.10 2.13
CA PHE A 52 12.79 0.28 2.59
C PHE A 52 11.76 0.50 3.72
N MET A 53 10.54 -0.02 3.57
CA MET A 53 9.50 0.04 4.60
C MET A 53 9.94 -0.64 5.90
N TYR A 54 10.59 -1.80 5.80
CA TYR A 54 11.17 -2.49 6.95
C TYR A 54 12.29 -1.67 7.61
N GLY A 55 13.18 -1.06 6.82
CA GLY A 55 14.22 -0.16 7.34
C GLY A 55 13.62 1.06 8.06
N LEU A 56 12.58 1.68 7.50
CA LEU A 56 11.86 2.79 8.13
C LEU A 56 11.20 2.38 9.45
N TYR A 57 10.62 1.18 9.53
CA TYR A 57 9.96 0.68 10.74
C TYR A 57 10.91 0.64 11.95
N HIS A 58 12.22 0.47 11.72
CA HIS A 58 13.24 0.47 12.77
C HIS A 58 13.79 1.86 13.12
N THR A 59 13.31 2.92 12.46
CA THR A 59 13.56 4.30 12.87
C THR A 59 12.45 4.79 13.80
N GLN A 60 12.76 5.73 14.70
CA GLN A 60 11.75 6.28 15.60
C GLN A 60 10.61 6.97 14.84
N GLN A 61 10.96 7.76 13.82
CA GLN A 61 10.02 8.53 13.00
C GLN A 61 9.19 7.61 12.11
N GLY A 62 9.82 6.63 11.45
CA GLY A 62 9.10 5.67 10.62
C GLY A 62 8.16 4.80 11.44
N ARG A 63 8.55 4.37 12.65
CA ARG A 63 7.64 3.68 13.56
C ARG A 63 6.45 4.56 13.94
N ALA A 64 6.68 5.81 14.33
CA ALA A 64 5.58 6.73 14.66
C ALA A 64 4.61 6.94 13.48
N MET A 65 5.13 7.03 12.25
CA MET A 65 4.33 7.10 11.03
C MET A 65 3.46 5.84 10.85
N PHE A 66 4.03 4.64 10.98
CA PHE A 66 3.27 3.39 10.87
C PHE A 66 2.23 3.24 12.00
N GLU A 67 2.56 3.64 13.22
CA GLU A 67 1.62 3.64 14.34
C GLU A 67 0.41 4.55 14.06
N TRP A 68 0.65 5.78 13.59
CA TRP A 68 -0.42 6.69 13.18
C TRP A 68 -1.27 6.12 12.03
N LEU A 69 -0.64 5.46 11.05
CA LEU A 69 -1.36 4.77 9.98
C LEU A 69 -2.24 3.63 10.52
N MET A 70 -1.78 2.88 11.53
CA MET A 70 -2.59 1.85 12.20
C MET A 70 -3.75 2.48 13.00
N ASP A 71 -3.56 3.67 13.56
CA ASP A 71 -4.61 4.39 14.28
C ASP A 71 -5.79 4.76 13.37
N ILE A 72 -5.49 5.24 12.16
CA ILE A 72 -6.52 5.63 11.18
C ILE A 72 -7.03 4.47 10.31
N THR A 73 -6.42 3.28 10.41
CA THR A 73 -6.85 2.09 9.67
C THR A 73 -7.42 1.03 10.60
N LEU A 74 -6.59 0.24 11.28
CA LEU A 74 -7.02 -0.94 12.04
C LEU A 74 -7.62 -0.59 13.41
N ARG A 75 -7.08 0.41 14.11
CA ARG A 75 -7.50 0.74 15.49
C ARG A 75 -8.67 1.70 15.57
N MET A 76 -9.10 2.26 14.43
CA MET A 76 -10.29 3.08 14.38
C MET A 76 -11.52 2.28 14.83
N PRO A 77 -12.33 2.80 15.79
CA PRO A 77 -13.53 2.14 16.24
C PRO A 77 -14.50 1.87 15.09
N LEU A 78 -15.11 0.68 15.07
CA LEU A 78 -16.13 0.33 14.09
C LEU A 78 -17.39 1.19 14.31
N ARG A 79 -17.69 2.06 13.35
CA ARG A 79 -18.94 2.83 13.29
C ARG A 79 -19.69 2.51 12.00
N ALA A 80 -20.13 1.27 11.86
CA ALA A 80 -20.74 0.78 10.62
C ALA A 80 -22.28 0.76 10.64
N THR A 81 -22.94 0.98 11.78
CA THR A 81 -24.40 0.89 11.88
C THR A 81 -25.08 2.03 11.11
N GLY A 82 -25.86 1.67 10.09
CA GLY A 82 -26.70 2.58 9.32
C GLY A 82 -28.16 2.56 9.77
N GLN A 83 -29.00 3.41 9.15
CA GLN A 83 -30.44 3.43 9.41
C GLN A 83 -31.16 2.20 8.82
N THR A 84 -30.56 1.56 7.81
CA THR A 84 -31.06 0.33 7.19
C THR A 84 -29.98 -0.76 7.18
N ILE A 85 -30.38 -2.00 6.84
CA ILE A 85 -29.46 -3.14 6.71
C ILE A 85 -28.50 -2.91 5.53
N GLU A 86 -29.00 -2.39 4.42
CA GLU A 86 -28.20 -2.08 3.22
C GLU A 86 -27.14 -1.03 3.53
N GLN A 87 -27.53 0.03 4.25
CA GLN A 87 -26.59 1.06 4.67
C GLN A 87 -25.53 0.50 5.63
N THR A 88 -25.91 -0.41 6.52
CA THR A 88 -24.98 -1.07 7.43
C THR A 88 -24.00 -1.97 6.67
N ALA A 89 -24.47 -2.71 5.67
CA ALA A 89 -23.63 -3.53 4.80
C ALA A 89 -22.63 -2.67 4.01
N LEU A 90 -23.08 -1.55 3.45
CA LEU A 90 -22.23 -0.61 2.72
C LEU A 90 -21.13 -0.03 3.62
N ASN A 91 -21.50 0.47 4.80
CA ASN A 91 -20.54 1.02 5.77
C ASN A 91 -19.53 -0.03 6.23
N THR A 92 -19.96 -1.29 6.38
CA THR A 92 -19.09 -2.40 6.76
C THR A 92 -18.10 -2.74 5.64
N ALA A 93 -18.54 -2.76 4.38
CA ALA A 93 -17.66 -2.95 3.23
C ALA A 93 -16.60 -1.84 3.13
N THR A 94 -17.00 -0.57 3.35
CA THR A 94 -16.04 0.56 3.42
C THR A 94 -15.01 0.35 4.54
N ARG A 95 -15.45 -0.09 5.73
CA ARG A 95 -14.53 -0.39 6.84
C ARG A 95 -13.52 -1.48 6.48
N GLN A 96 -13.98 -2.55 5.81
CA GLN A 96 -13.10 -3.63 5.36
C GLN A 96 -12.04 -3.10 4.40
N GLY A 97 -12.41 -2.22 3.46
CA GLY A 97 -11.44 -1.56 2.58
C GLY A 97 -10.37 -0.77 3.34
N ILE A 98 -10.79 0.02 4.34
CA ILE A 98 -9.86 0.78 5.21
C ILE A 98 -8.92 -0.16 5.99
N ASN A 99 -9.44 -1.27 6.53
CA ASN A 99 -8.63 -2.26 7.22
C ASN A 99 -7.62 -2.94 6.29
N GLY A 100 -8.04 -3.26 5.06
CA GLY A 100 -7.19 -3.88 4.05
C GLY A 100 -5.94 -3.06 3.75
N VAL A 101 -6.00 -1.73 3.82
CA VAL A 101 -4.81 -0.86 3.69
C VAL A 101 -3.82 -1.12 4.83
N GLY A 102 -4.30 -1.15 6.07
CA GLY A 102 -3.44 -1.42 7.23
C GLY A 102 -2.80 -2.82 7.17
N GLU A 103 -3.59 -3.83 6.80
CA GLU A 103 -3.12 -5.20 6.59
C GLU A 103 -2.05 -5.28 5.50
N ALA A 104 -2.25 -4.62 4.36
CA ALA A 104 -1.29 -4.59 3.27
C ALA A 104 0.05 -3.95 3.70
N MET A 105 0.01 -2.86 4.48
CA MET A 105 1.24 -2.23 4.99
C MET A 105 2.01 -3.13 5.95
N LEU A 106 1.33 -3.79 6.89
CA LEU A 106 1.97 -4.73 7.82
C LEU A 106 2.57 -5.92 7.07
N ALA A 107 1.84 -6.46 6.08
CA ALA A 107 2.33 -7.53 5.24
C ALA A 107 3.58 -7.13 4.44
N ALA A 108 3.63 -5.89 3.93
CA ALA A 108 4.80 -5.36 3.23
C ALA A 108 6.03 -5.22 4.14
N ILE A 109 5.85 -4.73 5.37
CA ILE A 109 6.93 -4.64 6.37
C ILE A 109 7.46 -6.05 6.69
N LYS A 110 6.57 -7.02 6.92
CA LYS A 110 6.96 -8.41 7.19
C LYS A 110 7.66 -9.05 5.99
N HIS A 111 7.22 -8.72 4.78
CA HIS A 111 7.91 -9.16 3.58
C HIS A 111 9.34 -8.59 3.52
N GLY A 112 9.51 -7.29 3.79
CA GLY A 112 10.82 -6.64 3.89
C GLY A 112 11.76 -7.30 4.90
N GLU A 113 11.26 -7.63 6.10
CA GLU A 113 12.01 -8.39 7.12
C GLU A 113 12.55 -9.71 6.54
N SER A 114 11.67 -10.50 5.90
CA SER A 114 12.05 -11.78 5.31
C SER A 114 13.12 -11.67 4.22
N LEU A 115 13.14 -10.57 3.47
CA LEU A 115 14.16 -10.32 2.44
C LEU A 115 15.52 -9.99 3.06
N VAL A 116 15.53 -9.20 4.14
CA VAL A 116 16.75 -8.86 4.88
C VAL A 116 17.34 -10.10 5.55
N GLU A 117 16.51 -10.92 6.20
CA GLU A 117 16.94 -12.19 6.82
C GLU A 117 17.58 -13.14 5.80
N LYS A 118 16.95 -13.32 4.62
CA LYS A 118 17.51 -14.14 3.53
C LYS A 118 18.87 -13.64 3.07
N SER A 119 19.04 -12.33 2.93
CA SER A 119 20.32 -11.71 2.55
C SER A 119 21.44 -11.99 3.57
N HIS A 120 21.14 -11.87 4.87
CA HIS A 120 22.11 -12.17 5.92
C HIS A 120 22.53 -13.65 5.93
N ASN A 121 21.58 -14.57 5.75
CA ASN A 121 21.87 -16.01 5.72
C ASN A 121 22.70 -16.43 4.49
N GLN A 122 22.52 -15.78 3.34
CA GLN A 122 23.34 -16.03 2.15
C GLN A 122 24.77 -15.54 2.32
N ASN A 123 24.97 -14.40 2.99
CA ASN A 123 26.30 -13.84 3.23
C ASN A 123 27.09 -14.57 4.34
N GLY A 124 26.41 -15.35 5.20
CA GLY A 124 27.03 -16.16 6.25
C GLY A 124 27.36 -17.61 5.88
N ALA A 125 26.92 -18.10 4.71
CA ALA A 125 27.15 -19.47 4.25
C ALA A 125 28.52 -19.68 3.57
N GLY A 126 29.45 -18.74 3.73
CA GLY A 126 30.77 -18.74 3.09
C GLY A 126 31.96 -18.50 4.02
N SER A 127 31.80 -18.67 5.34
CA SER A 127 32.88 -18.57 6.32
C SER A 127 33.04 -19.87 7.12
#